data_AF-A0A388Q0Q7-F1
#
_entry.id   AF-A0A388Q0Q7-F1
#
_cell.length_a   1.000
_cell.length_b   1.000
_cell.length_c   1.000
_cell.angle_alpha   90.00
_cell.angle_beta   90.00
_cell.angle_gamma   90.00
#
_symmetry.space_group_name_H-M   'P 1'
#
loop_
_entity.id
_entity.type
_entity.pdbx_description
1 polymer ?
#
loop_
_entity_poly.entity_id
_entity_poly.type
_entity_poly.pdbx_seq_one_letter_code
_entity_poly.pdbx_strand_id
1 'polypeptide(L)'
;MEGGKYTLWSGDVNSNKNIKYNGLSNDKDLILTGLGGVSFINASLNMAYRHEDLNLDGKIRFNNTDNDRVIILNNIGTLTPNTIIHQHTPN
;
A
#
# COMPACT_ATOMS: atom_id res chain seq x y z
N MET A 1 -4.57 -29.94 15.86
CA MET A 1 -5.25 -28.63 15.87
C MET A 1 -4.34 -27.69 15.13
N GLU A 2 -4.72 -27.29 13.92
CA GLU A 2 -3.98 -26.29 13.16
C GLU A 2 -4.29 -24.94 13.80
N GLY A 3 -3.31 -24.35 14.49
CA GLY A 3 -3.50 -23.04 15.12
C GLY A 3 -3.71 -21.97 14.04
N GLY A 4 -4.83 -21.24 14.12
CA GLY A 4 -5.07 -20.12 13.21
C GLY A 4 -3.94 -19.10 13.29
N LYS A 5 -3.34 -18.75 12.16
CA LYS A 5 -2.37 -17.66 12.08
C LYS A 5 -3.15 -16.34 12.04
N TYR A 6 -2.96 -15.50 13.05
CA TYR A 6 -3.46 -14.13 13.00
C TYR A 6 -2.52 -13.28 12.16
N THR A 7 -3.03 -12.74 11.06
CA THR A 7 -2.28 -11.85 10.15
C THR A 7 -2.89 -10.47 10.14
N LEU A 8 -2.05 -9.44 9.95
CA LEU A 8 -2.50 -8.09 9.68
C LEU A 8 -2.56 -7.85 8.17
N TRP A 9 -3.36 -6.88 7.75
CA TRP A 9 -3.38 -6.42 6.35
C TRP A 9 -2.32 -5.34 6.13
N SER A 10 -1.52 -5.49 5.07
CA SER A 10 -0.58 -4.46 4.59
C SER A 10 -1.35 -3.40 3.80
N GLY A 11 -0.89 -2.15 3.73
CA GLY A 11 -1.51 -1.13 2.86
C GLY A 11 -1.75 0.24 3.48
N ASP A 12 -1.52 0.39 4.79
CA ASP A 12 -1.57 1.67 5.51
C ASP A 12 -0.20 2.35 5.46
N VAL A 13 0.07 3.08 4.37
CA VAL A 13 1.38 3.70 4.10
C VAL A 13 1.60 4.92 5.00
N ASN A 14 0.54 5.66 5.32
CA ASN A 14 0.59 6.83 6.20
C ASN A 14 0.52 6.48 7.70
N SER A 15 0.33 5.20 8.05
CA SER A 15 0.13 4.74 9.44
C SER A 15 -1.02 5.44 10.17
N ASN A 16 -2.07 5.85 9.44
CA ASN A 16 -3.22 6.56 10.01
C ASN A 16 -4.37 5.62 10.41
N LYS A 17 -4.14 4.30 10.36
CA LYS A 17 -5.11 3.23 10.63
C LYS A 17 -6.23 3.15 9.58
N ASN A 18 -6.06 3.70 8.39
CA ASN A 18 -7.04 3.58 7.31
C ASN A 18 -6.35 3.26 5.99
N ILE A 19 -6.80 2.20 5.33
CA ILE A 19 -6.36 1.87 3.97
C ILE A 19 -7.33 2.51 2.98
N LYS A 20 -6.82 3.41 2.14
CA LYS A 20 -7.57 4.17 1.14
C LYS A 20 -6.79 4.25 -0.17
N TYR A 21 -7.50 4.04 -1.29
CA TYR A 21 -6.92 4.28 -2.61
C TYR A 21 -7.24 5.67 -3.16
N ASN A 22 -8.40 6.24 -2.84
CA ASN A 22 -8.84 7.55 -3.32
C ASN A 22 -9.20 8.50 -2.16
N GLY A 23 -9.35 9.79 -2.47
CA GLY A 23 -9.70 10.84 -1.50
C GLY A 23 -8.48 11.43 -0.78
N LEU A 24 -8.73 12.29 0.20
CA LEU A 24 -7.68 12.91 1.02
C LEU A 24 -6.96 11.88 1.88
N SER A 25 -5.64 12.05 2.00
CA SER A 25 -4.75 11.16 2.76
C SER A 25 -4.89 9.70 2.34
N ASN A 26 -4.92 9.46 1.02
CA ASN A 26 -4.89 8.11 0.48
C ASN A 26 -3.45 7.54 0.47
N ASP A 27 -3.35 6.22 0.50
CA ASP A 27 -2.06 5.53 0.62
C ASP A 27 -1.31 5.47 -0.71
N LYS A 28 -2.03 5.45 -1.85
CA LYS A 28 -1.38 5.37 -3.17
C LYS A 28 -0.51 6.59 -3.47
N ASP A 29 -0.94 7.78 -3.03
CA ASP A 29 -0.23 9.03 -3.29
C ASP A 29 1.08 9.10 -2.49
N LEU A 30 1.13 8.43 -1.33
CA LEU A 30 2.38 8.32 -0.57
C LEU A 30 3.39 7.39 -1.24
N ILE A 31 2.95 6.29 -1.87
CA ILE A 31 3.84 5.46 -2.69
C ILE A 31 4.45 6.32 -3.81
N LEU A 32 3.63 7.11 -4.50
CA LEU A 32 4.09 7.97 -5.58
C LEU A 32 5.00 9.09 -5.08
N THR A 33 4.71 9.67 -3.91
CA THR A 33 5.57 10.68 -3.27
C THR A 33 6.91 10.08 -2.86
N GLY A 34 6.91 8.84 -2.34
CA GLY A 34 8.13 8.08 -2.00
C GLY A 34 9.05 7.84 -3.21
N LEU A 35 8.48 7.74 -4.42
CA LEU A 35 9.21 7.66 -5.69
C LEU A 35 9.75 9.00 -6.20
N GLY A 36 9.40 10.12 -5.56
CA GLY A 36 9.74 11.47 -6.03
C GLY A 36 8.61 12.18 -6.79
N GLY A 37 7.39 11.65 -6.75
CA GLY A 37 6.19 12.25 -7.30
C GLY A 37 5.76 11.71 -8.66
N VAL A 38 4.72 12.32 -9.24
CA VAL A 38 4.05 11.86 -10.48
C VAL A 38 4.99 11.71 -11.68
N SER A 39 6.06 12.49 -11.75
CA SER A 39 7.07 12.38 -12.82
C SER A 39 7.81 11.04 -12.82
N PHE A 40 7.81 10.33 -11.68
CA PHE A 40 8.49 9.06 -11.47
C PHE A 40 7.50 7.87 -11.39
N ILE A 41 6.30 8.01 -11.94
CA ILE A 41 5.25 6.99 -11.87
C ILE A 41 5.65 5.61 -12.45
N ASN A 42 6.60 5.59 -13.38
CA ASN A 42 7.15 4.37 -13.99
C ASN A 42 8.55 4.00 -13.46
N ALA A 43 9.09 4.75 -12.50
CA ALA A 43 10.38 4.48 -11.90
C ALA A 43 10.30 3.25 -10.97
N SER A 44 11.47 2.71 -10.64
CA SER A 44 11.61 1.67 -9.61
C SER A 44 12.71 2.11 -8.65
N LEU A 45 12.37 2.21 -7.37
CA LEU A 45 13.35 2.46 -6.33
C LEU A 45 13.74 1.12 -5.71
N ASN A 46 14.94 0.63 -6.02
CA ASN A 46 15.43 -0.66 -5.57
C ASN A 46 16.21 -0.53 -4.25
N MET A 47 16.40 -1.65 -3.55
CA MET A 47 17.11 -1.73 -2.27
C MET A 47 16.49 -0.80 -1.20
N ALA A 48 15.17 -0.69 -1.22
CA ALA A 48 14.42 0.22 -0.36
C ALA A 48 13.35 -0.56 0.42
N TYR A 49 13.63 -0.83 1.69
CA TYR A 49 12.64 -1.29 2.66
C TYR A 49 12.11 -0.08 3.42
N ARG A 50 11.03 0.51 2.92
CA ARG A 50 10.38 1.69 3.52
C ARG A 50 8.89 1.43 3.69
N HIS A 51 8.18 2.37 4.30
CA HIS A 51 6.73 2.29 4.50
C HIS A 51 5.95 2.15 3.19
N GLU A 52 6.51 2.63 2.07
CA GLU A 52 5.90 2.52 0.75
C GLU A 52 6.08 1.14 0.08
N ASP A 53 7.00 0.29 0.57
CA ASP A 53 7.22 -1.08 0.09
C ASP A 53 6.22 -2.02 0.80
N LEU A 54 5.04 -2.18 0.20
CA LEU A 54 3.90 -2.87 0.81
C LEU A 54 3.94 -4.38 0.62
N ASN A 55 4.67 -4.85 -0.40
CA ASN A 55 4.87 -6.27 -0.67
C ASN A 55 6.16 -6.83 0.00
N LEU A 56 6.99 -5.94 0.58
CA LEU A 56 8.23 -6.25 1.29
C LEU A 56 9.29 -6.93 0.42
N ASP A 57 9.35 -6.58 -0.86
CA ASP A 57 10.32 -7.13 -1.83
C ASP A 57 11.58 -6.26 -2.00
N GLY A 58 11.67 -5.15 -1.26
CA GLY A 58 12.77 -4.20 -1.31
C GLY A 58 12.76 -3.30 -2.55
N LYS A 59 11.64 -3.22 -3.28
CA LYS A 59 11.45 -2.36 -4.45
C LYS A 59 10.14 -1.61 -4.36
N ILE A 60 10.22 -0.29 -4.39
CA ILE A 60 9.02 0.55 -4.43
C ILE A 60 8.66 0.81 -5.89
N ARG A 61 7.40 0.54 -6.25
CA ARG A 61 6.85 0.71 -7.60
C ARG A 61 5.39 1.12 -7.57
N PHE A 62 5.04 2.11 -8.40
CA PHE A 62 3.65 2.51 -8.61
C PHE A 62 3.01 1.83 -9.82
N ASN A 63 3.75 1.71 -10.92
CA ASN A 63 3.38 0.94 -12.11
C ASN A 63 4.32 -0.27 -12.29
N ASN A 64 4.11 -1.04 -13.36
CA ASN A 64 4.84 -2.29 -13.67
C ASN A 64 4.49 -3.45 -12.73
N THR A 65 5.12 -4.60 -12.94
CA THR A 65 4.93 -5.81 -12.14
C THR A 65 5.38 -5.58 -10.70
N ASP A 66 4.71 -6.26 -9.76
CA ASP A 66 4.97 -6.19 -8.32
C ASP A 66 4.85 -4.76 -7.76
N ASN A 67 3.90 -3.97 -8.28
CA ASN A 67 3.65 -2.63 -7.78
C ASN A 67 2.91 -2.64 -6.43
N ASP A 68 3.31 -1.73 -5.53
CA ASP A 68 2.80 -1.65 -4.17
C ASP A 68 1.33 -1.22 -4.12
N ARG A 69 0.89 -0.38 -5.07
CA ARG A 69 -0.51 0.09 -5.10
C ARG A 69 -1.53 -1.04 -5.27
N VAL A 70 -1.13 -2.18 -5.86
CA VAL A 70 -2.00 -3.36 -5.99
C VAL A 70 -2.29 -3.99 -4.62
N ILE A 71 -1.38 -3.89 -3.65
CA ILE A 71 -1.63 -4.37 -2.28
C ILE A 71 -2.80 -3.61 -1.65
N ILE A 72 -2.85 -2.28 -1.82
CA ILE A 72 -3.97 -1.44 -1.36
C ILE A 72 -5.27 -1.89 -2.04
N LEU A 73 -5.27 -2.02 -3.37
CA LEU A 73 -6.44 -2.40 -4.16
C LEU A 73 -6.97 -3.80 -3.81
N ASN A 74 -6.08 -4.74 -3.52
CA ASN A 74 -6.45 -6.10 -3.14
C ASN A 74 -7.23 -6.13 -1.82
N ASN A 75 -6.92 -5.22 -0.88
CA ASN A 75 -7.68 -5.13 0.36
C ASN A 75 -9.04 -4.47 0.15
N ILE A 76 -9.09 -3.31 -0.52
CA ILE A 76 -10.31 -2.49 -0.57
C ILE A 76 -11.29 -2.87 -1.70
N GLY A 77 -10.82 -3.67 -2.67
CA GLY A 77 -11.56 -4.06 -3.87
C GLY A 77 -11.21 -3.24 -5.11
N THR A 78 -10.98 -3.93 -6.23
CA THR A 78 -10.48 -3.35 -7.49
C THR A 78 -11.56 -2.72 -8.36
N LEU A 79 -12.83 -3.14 -8.22
CA LEU A 79 -13.94 -2.69 -9.08
C LEU A 79 -14.46 -1.29 -8.72
N THR A 80 -14.44 -0.94 -7.43
CA THR A 80 -14.88 0.37 -6.92
C THR A 80 -14.00 0.78 -5.74
N PRO A 81 -12.82 1.37 -5.98
CA PRO A 81 -11.82 1.65 -4.94
C PRO A 81 -12.16 2.91 -4.11
N ASN A 82 -13.39 2.96 -3.60
CA ASN A 82 -13.88 3.98 -2.68
C ASN A 82 -14.10 3.43 -1.26
N THR A 83 -13.96 2.11 -1.08
CA THR A 83 -14.00 1.47 0.23
C THR A 83 -12.82 1.95 1.07
N ILE A 84 -13.11 2.21 2.35
CA ILE A 84 -12.09 2.52 3.36
C ILE A 84 -12.09 1.34 4.31
N ILE A 85 -10.92 0.75 4.52
CA ILE A 85 -10.73 -0.24 5.57
C ILE A 85 -10.15 0.48 6.78
N HIS A 86 -10.87 0.42 7.89
CA HIS A 86 -10.46 1.00 9.16
C HIS A 86 -9.77 -0.04 10.02
N GLN A 87 -8.72 0.39 10.71
CA GLN A 87 -8.19 -0.19 11.93
C GLN A 87 -8.02 -1.72 11.91
N HIS A 88 -6.85 -2.16 11.45
CA HIS A 88 -6.41 -3.55 11.51
C HIS A 88 -5.53 -3.85 12.74
N THR A 89 -5.13 -2.84 13.51
CA THR A 89 -4.31 -2.98 14.74
C THR A 89 -5.09 -2.60 16.01
N PRO A 90 -4.80 -3.23 17.17
CA PRO A 90 -5.38 -2.83 18.46
C PRO A 90 -5.08 -1.37 18.81
N ASN A 91 -5.93 -0.78 19.65
CA ASN A 91 -5.75 0.60 20.14
C ASN A 91 -4.68 0.71 21.21
#